data_AF-A0AAP4KEF2-F1
#
_entry.id   AF-A0AAP4KEF2-F1
#
_cell.length_a   1.000
_cell.length_b   1.000
_cell.length_c   1.000
_cell.angle_alpha   90.00
_cell.angle_beta   90.00
_cell.angle_gamma   90.00
#
_symmetry.space_group_name_H-M   'P 1'
#
loop_
_entity.id
_entity.type
_entity.pdbx_description
1 polymer ?
#
loop_
_entity_poly.entity_id
_entity_poly.type
_entity_poly.pdbx_seq_one_letter_code
_entity_poly.pdbx_strand_id
1 'polypeptide(L)'
;MKKFSMLGLVLISTLILGACGSGTNNTNKTKKTSSTATATTETKAKEDKGTYKDRTLTVPDGVLKITEFQKGTSFDGKPIFYVLFDLTNNTKEAQDVQMLYSSFVSVSQNTGDTTEDLTYGIVNDSPIKDRIDMLNKKVNPGATVQAAYPYEFADETKPVTFTFRDSMFSMGDPIAVEEITIK
;
A
#
# COMPACT_ATOMS: atom_id res chain seq x y z
N MET A 1 50.66 -28.15 -16.93
CA MET A 1 51.21 -28.10 -15.55
C MET A 1 50.39 -27.10 -14.73
N LYS A 2 50.19 -27.38 -13.43
CA LYS A 2 49.19 -26.85 -12.45
C LYS A 2 47.85 -27.62 -12.58
N LYS A 3 47.49 -28.68 -11.84
CA LYS A 3 47.47 -29.00 -10.38
C LYS A 3 46.62 -27.96 -9.61
N PHE A 4 45.53 -28.23 -8.89
CA PHE A 4 45.16 -29.28 -7.93
C PHE A 4 43.62 -29.43 -7.88
N SER A 5 43.05 -30.64 -7.97
CA SER A 5 42.67 -31.57 -6.88
C SER A 5 41.44 -31.13 -6.06
N MET A 6 40.30 -31.71 -6.44
CA MET A 6 38.99 -31.67 -5.80
C MET A 6 38.93 -32.78 -4.74
N LEU A 7 38.64 -32.45 -3.49
CA LEU A 7 38.36 -33.42 -2.42
C LEU A 7 37.26 -32.85 -1.51
N GLY A 8 36.11 -33.54 -1.46
CA GLY A 8 35.01 -33.20 -0.56
C GLY A 8 35.16 -33.84 0.82
N LEU A 9 34.33 -33.39 1.77
CA LEU A 9 33.80 -34.24 2.85
C LEU A 9 32.58 -33.60 3.51
N VAL A 10 31.54 -34.42 3.66
CA VAL A 10 30.29 -34.20 4.39
C VAL A 10 30.52 -34.26 5.90
N LEU A 11 29.80 -33.45 6.69
CA LEU A 11 29.46 -33.80 8.08
C LEU A 11 28.14 -33.13 8.53
N ILE A 12 27.15 -34.00 8.73
CA ILE A 12 25.88 -33.82 9.43
C ILE A 12 26.14 -33.64 10.93
N SER A 13 25.36 -32.80 11.62
CA SER A 13 24.99 -33.02 13.03
C SER A 13 23.79 -32.14 13.45
N THR A 14 22.65 -32.80 13.60
CA THR A 14 21.49 -32.38 14.40
C THR A 14 21.74 -32.66 15.88
N LEU A 15 21.42 -31.73 16.79
CA LEU A 15 21.08 -32.05 18.19
C LEU A 15 19.95 -31.15 18.69
N ILE A 16 19.08 -31.77 19.47
CA ILE A 16 17.76 -31.33 19.92
C ILE A 16 17.82 -31.13 21.46
N LEU A 17 16.91 -30.30 21.98
CA LEU A 17 16.40 -30.22 23.36
C LEU A 17 17.32 -29.68 24.49
N GLY A 18 16.97 -28.49 25.00
CA GLY A 18 17.08 -28.14 26.42
C GLY A 18 15.65 -28.01 26.97
N ALA A 19 15.18 -28.99 27.74
CA ALA A 19 15.26 -29.08 29.20
C ALA A 19 14.13 -28.31 29.90
N CYS A 20 13.06 -29.05 30.18
CA CYS A 20 11.97 -28.69 31.07
C CYS A 20 12.51 -28.58 32.51
N GLY A 21 12.30 -27.44 33.16
CA GLY A 21 12.61 -27.24 34.57
C GLY A 21 11.53 -27.87 35.45
N SER A 22 11.92 -28.86 36.25
CA SER A 22 11.10 -29.53 37.26
C SER A 22 10.63 -28.59 38.37
N GLY A 23 9.35 -28.71 38.70
CA GLY A 23 8.77 -28.26 39.96
C GLY A 23 7.79 -29.32 40.47
N THR A 24 8.31 -30.31 41.19
CA THR A 24 7.56 -31.34 41.90
C THR A 24 6.62 -30.72 42.93
N ASN A 25 5.34 -31.06 42.91
CA ASN A 25 4.61 -31.19 44.17
C ASN A 25 3.44 -32.19 44.12
N ASN A 26 3.21 -32.74 45.29
CA ASN A 26 2.58 -34.01 45.62
C ASN A 26 1.06 -34.09 45.33
N THR A 27 0.59 -35.31 45.14
CA THR A 27 -0.81 -35.72 44.99
C THR A 27 -1.62 -35.57 46.29
N ASN A 28 -2.85 -35.01 46.23
CA ASN A 28 -4.11 -35.73 46.52
C ASN A 28 -5.36 -34.85 46.67
N LYS A 29 -6.47 -35.39 46.12
CA LYS A 29 -7.90 -35.24 46.46
C LYS A 29 -8.67 -33.94 46.13
N THR A 30 -9.40 -34.04 45.02
CA THR A 30 -10.86 -33.85 44.85
C THR A 30 -11.55 -32.75 45.68
N LYS A 31 -11.91 -31.64 45.02
CA LYS A 31 -13.18 -30.95 45.27
C LYS A 31 -13.72 -30.33 43.98
N LYS A 32 -14.95 -30.74 43.66
CA LYS A 32 -15.79 -30.28 42.56
C LYS A 32 -16.13 -28.80 42.78
N THR A 33 -15.64 -27.91 41.91
CA THR A 33 -16.17 -26.55 41.76
C THR A 33 -16.28 -26.25 40.28
N SER A 34 -17.51 -25.94 39.89
CA SER A 34 -17.92 -25.38 38.61
C SER A 34 -17.13 -24.10 38.33
N SER A 35 -16.19 -24.17 37.39
CA SER A 35 -15.60 -22.98 36.77
C SER A 35 -16.04 -22.97 35.32
N THR A 36 -17.08 -22.19 35.07
CA THR A 36 -17.49 -21.71 33.75
C THR A 36 -16.23 -21.28 33.00
N ALA A 37 -15.85 -22.04 31.97
CA ALA A 37 -14.90 -21.56 30.99
C ALA A 37 -15.60 -20.44 30.23
N THR A 38 -15.42 -19.20 30.71
CA THR A 38 -15.67 -18.03 29.89
C THR A 38 -14.69 -18.13 28.74
N ALA A 39 -15.19 -18.64 27.60
CA ALA A 39 -14.51 -18.49 26.34
C ALA A 39 -14.36 -16.98 26.13
N THR A 40 -13.17 -16.46 26.43
CA THR A 40 -12.74 -15.15 25.97
C THR A 40 -12.79 -15.26 24.46
N THR A 41 -13.91 -14.82 23.91
CA THR A 41 -14.02 -14.59 22.49
C THR A 41 -13.07 -13.43 22.29
N GLU A 42 -11.83 -13.72 21.89
CA GLU A 42 -10.97 -12.72 21.29
C GLU A 42 -11.72 -12.25 20.06
N THR A 43 -12.55 -11.22 20.25
CA THR A 43 -12.94 -10.34 19.17
C THR A 43 -11.63 -9.81 18.64
N LYS A 44 -11.11 -10.45 17.58
CA LYS A 44 -10.11 -9.84 16.70
C LYS A 44 -10.59 -8.42 16.48
N ALA A 45 -9.86 -7.45 17.04
CA ALA A 45 -10.11 -6.06 16.77
C ALA A 45 -10.17 -5.94 15.26
N LYS A 46 -11.29 -5.43 14.74
CA LYS A 46 -11.41 -5.07 13.34
C LYS A 46 -10.36 -3.97 13.17
N GLU A 47 -9.20 -4.30 12.62
CA GLU A 47 -8.21 -3.30 12.23
C GLU A 47 -8.95 -2.27 11.40
N ASP A 48 -8.94 -1.03 11.87
CA ASP A 48 -9.61 0.06 11.21
C ASP A 48 -8.78 0.40 9.97
N LYS A 49 -9.15 -0.21 8.84
CA LYS A 49 -8.42 -0.11 7.56
C LYS A 49 -8.40 1.32 7.02
N GLY A 50 -9.19 2.22 7.58
CA GLY A 50 -9.31 3.60 7.14
C GLY A 50 -10.65 3.88 6.48
N THR A 51 -10.81 5.11 6.01
CA THR A 51 -12.06 5.63 5.46
C THR A 51 -11.83 6.40 4.17
N TYR A 52 -12.84 6.44 3.32
CA TYR A 52 -12.86 7.26 2.12
C TYR A 52 -14.13 8.08 2.07
N LYS A 53 -14.01 9.41 2.06
CA LYS A 53 -15.15 10.33 2.00
C LYS A 53 -14.71 11.64 1.35
N ASP A 54 -15.56 12.20 0.49
CA ASP A 54 -15.32 13.49 -0.19
C ASP A 54 -13.93 13.55 -0.85
N ARG A 55 -13.57 12.47 -1.57
CA ARG A 55 -12.25 12.28 -2.22
C ARG A 55 -11.04 12.34 -1.30
N THR A 56 -11.27 12.10 -0.01
CA THR A 56 -10.24 12.04 1.01
C THR A 56 -10.17 10.63 1.57
N LEU A 57 -9.04 9.98 1.32
CA LEU A 57 -8.64 8.74 1.95
C LEU A 57 -7.90 9.05 3.25
N THR A 58 -8.35 8.47 4.36
CA THR A 58 -7.66 8.54 5.66
C THR A 58 -7.33 7.13 6.12
N VAL A 59 -6.05 6.81 6.21
CA VAL A 59 -5.51 5.50 6.57
C VAL A 59 -4.37 5.68 7.59
N PRO A 60 -3.93 4.62 8.28
CA PRO A 60 -2.88 4.75 9.29
C PRO A 60 -1.60 5.42 8.78
N ASP A 61 -1.18 5.10 7.56
CA ASP A 61 0.08 5.58 6.98
C ASP A 61 -0.01 6.99 6.36
N GLY A 62 -1.22 7.53 6.17
CA GLY A 62 -1.37 8.85 5.59
C GLY A 62 -2.79 9.34 5.33
N VAL A 63 -2.86 10.56 4.85
CA VAL A 63 -4.09 11.17 4.33
C VAL A 63 -3.83 11.62 2.91
N LEU A 64 -4.62 11.10 1.97
CA LEU A 64 -4.60 11.49 0.58
C LEU A 64 -5.91 12.17 0.23
N LYS A 65 -5.86 13.42 -0.25
CA LYS A 65 -7.03 14.14 -0.74
C LYS A 65 -6.83 14.52 -2.19
N ILE A 66 -7.65 13.97 -3.09
CA ILE A 66 -7.68 14.42 -4.47
C ILE A 66 -8.40 15.77 -4.52
N THR A 67 -7.71 16.79 -5.00
CA THR A 67 -8.21 18.16 -5.03
C THR A 67 -8.79 18.54 -6.38
N GLU A 68 -8.18 18.05 -7.46
CA GLU A 68 -8.56 18.42 -8.83
C GLU A 68 -8.10 17.37 -9.85
N PHE A 69 -8.78 17.33 -10.99
CA PHE A 69 -8.32 16.64 -12.20
C PHE A 69 -8.12 17.66 -13.31
N GLN A 70 -7.01 17.58 -14.03
CA GLN A 70 -6.74 18.43 -15.20
C GLN A 70 -6.33 17.58 -16.39
N LYS A 71 -6.80 17.92 -17.59
CA LYS A 71 -6.30 17.30 -18.82
C LYS A 71 -4.97 17.91 -19.25
N GLY A 72 -4.18 17.10 -19.93
CA GLY A 72 -2.92 17.54 -20.51
C GLY A 72 -2.52 16.69 -21.70
N THR A 73 -1.27 16.87 -22.10
CA THR A 73 -0.67 16.11 -23.19
C THR A 73 0.69 15.61 -22.72
N SER A 74 1.00 14.36 -23.02
CA SER A 74 2.30 13.76 -22.75
C SER A 74 3.39 14.37 -23.65
N PHE A 75 4.63 13.99 -23.40
CA PHE A 75 5.79 14.32 -24.21
C PHE A 75 5.64 13.89 -25.67
N ASP A 76 4.99 12.75 -25.94
CA ASP A 76 4.77 12.21 -27.29
C ASP A 76 3.44 12.63 -27.93
N GLY A 77 2.70 13.56 -27.30
CA GLY A 77 1.47 14.10 -27.87
C GLY A 77 0.19 13.32 -27.52
N LYS A 78 0.27 12.30 -26.68
CA LYS A 78 -0.89 11.50 -26.23
C LYS A 78 -1.71 12.22 -25.17
N PRO A 79 -3.03 11.97 -25.09
CA PRO A 79 -3.86 12.52 -24.04
C PRO A 79 -3.49 11.93 -22.69
N ILE A 80 -3.33 12.79 -21.70
CA ILE A 80 -3.11 12.42 -20.30
C ILE A 80 -4.07 13.20 -19.40
N PHE A 81 -4.14 12.80 -18.14
CA PHE A 81 -4.70 13.63 -17.08
C PHE A 81 -3.79 13.67 -15.87
N TYR A 82 -3.89 14.75 -15.13
CA TYR A 82 -3.21 14.97 -13.87
C TYR A 82 -4.21 14.81 -12.73
N VAL A 83 -3.82 14.02 -11.74
CA VAL A 83 -4.50 13.96 -10.44
C VAL A 83 -3.75 14.90 -9.52
N LEU A 84 -4.34 16.05 -9.18
CA LEU A 84 -3.77 16.96 -8.19
C LEU A 84 -4.27 16.53 -6.80
N PHE A 85 -3.36 16.52 -5.83
CA PHE A 85 -3.69 16.05 -4.49
C PHE A 85 -2.85 16.69 -3.38
N ASP A 86 -3.41 16.66 -2.18
CA ASP A 86 -2.67 16.86 -0.93
C ASP A 86 -2.34 15.48 -0.34
N LEU A 87 -1.08 15.26 0.04
CA LEU A 87 -0.61 14.02 0.66
C LEU A 87 0.09 14.30 1.98
N THR A 88 -0.44 13.69 3.05
CA THR A 88 0.13 13.74 4.40
C THR A 88 0.76 12.41 4.74
N ASN A 89 2.02 12.43 5.19
CA ASN A 89 2.73 11.23 5.65
C ASN A 89 2.55 11.05 7.15
N ASN A 90 1.80 10.03 7.57
CA ASN A 90 1.61 9.71 9.00
C ASN A 90 2.58 8.64 9.51
N THR A 91 3.46 8.12 8.65
CA THR A 91 4.51 7.19 9.06
C THR A 91 5.58 7.88 9.90
N LYS A 92 6.47 7.10 10.51
CA LYS A 92 7.55 7.61 11.37
C LYS A 92 8.80 8.04 10.60
N GLU A 93 8.86 7.78 9.29
CA GLU A 93 10.01 8.05 8.44
C GLU A 93 9.62 8.89 7.23
N ALA A 94 10.60 9.56 6.62
CA ALA A 94 10.37 10.29 5.38
C ALA A 94 10.07 9.31 4.24
N GLN A 95 8.89 9.46 3.62
CA GLN A 95 8.43 8.61 2.52
C GLN A 95 8.64 9.29 1.18
N ASP A 96 8.98 8.51 0.15
CA ASP A 96 8.93 8.99 -1.23
C ASP A 96 7.47 9.28 -1.62
N VAL A 97 7.22 10.47 -2.17
CA VAL A 97 5.85 10.94 -2.44
C VAL A 97 5.17 10.06 -3.49
N GLN A 98 5.87 9.66 -4.54
CA GLN A 98 5.32 8.81 -5.59
C GLN A 98 4.97 7.42 -5.05
N MET A 99 5.86 6.83 -4.26
CA MET A 99 5.64 5.50 -3.67
C MET A 99 4.49 5.51 -2.67
N LEU A 100 4.40 6.54 -1.82
CA LEU A 100 3.31 6.67 -0.85
C LEU A 100 1.95 6.93 -1.52
N TYR A 101 1.92 7.70 -2.60
CA TYR A 101 0.70 7.85 -3.39
C TYR A 101 0.30 6.52 -4.05
N SER A 102 1.26 5.81 -4.65
CA SER A 102 1.01 4.54 -5.35
C SER A 102 0.63 3.39 -4.41
N SER A 103 1.01 3.45 -3.13
CA SER A 103 0.58 2.48 -2.13
C SER A 103 -0.90 2.65 -1.75
N PHE A 104 -1.47 3.82 -1.98
CA PHE A 104 -2.86 4.15 -1.67
C PHE A 104 -3.79 4.04 -2.87
N VAL A 105 -3.28 4.26 -4.09
CA VAL A 105 -4.10 4.40 -5.29
C VAL A 105 -3.63 3.46 -6.40
N SER A 106 -4.57 2.70 -6.93
CA SER A 106 -4.44 2.03 -8.24
C SER A 106 -5.47 2.63 -9.19
N VAL A 107 -5.08 2.85 -10.44
CA VAL A 107 -5.93 3.50 -11.45
C VAL A 107 -5.99 2.61 -12.68
N SER A 108 -7.19 2.37 -13.19
CA SER A 108 -7.41 1.56 -14.38
C SER A 108 -8.51 2.13 -15.28
N GLN A 109 -8.57 1.68 -16.52
CA GLN A 109 -9.66 1.95 -17.44
C GLN A 109 -10.18 0.68 -18.10
N ASN A 110 -11.50 0.54 -18.13
CA ASN A 110 -12.17 -0.43 -18.97
C ASN A 110 -12.50 0.21 -20.32
N THR A 111 -11.90 -0.32 -21.39
CA THR A 111 -12.06 0.17 -22.77
C THR A 111 -13.07 -0.64 -23.58
N GLY A 112 -13.80 -1.55 -22.93
CA GLY A 112 -14.77 -2.48 -23.52
C GLY A 112 -14.25 -3.91 -23.44
N ASP A 113 -13.30 -4.23 -24.32
CA ASP A 113 -12.76 -5.59 -24.44
C ASP A 113 -11.71 -5.91 -23.37
N THR A 114 -11.00 -4.89 -22.86
CA THR A 114 -9.95 -5.03 -21.85
C THR A 114 -10.13 -4.04 -20.71
N THR A 115 -9.55 -4.37 -19.55
CA THR A 115 -9.31 -3.43 -18.46
C THR A 115 -7.81 -3.37 -18.23
N GLU A 116 -7.26 -2.17 -18.24
CA GLU A 116 -5.82 -1.93 -18.18
C GLU A 116 -5.51 -1.00 -17.03
N ASP A 117 -4.45 -1.31 -16.27
CA ASP A 117 -3.91 -0.39 -15.27
C ASP A 117 -3.23 0.77 -15.99
N LEU A 118 -3.57 1.99 -15.60
CA LEU A 118 -3.00 3.19 -16.19
C LEU A 118 -1.58 3.41 -15.69
N THR A 119 -0.71 3.81 -16.62
CA THR A 119 0.69 4.05 -16.37
C THR A 119 0.98 5.54 -16.19
N TYR A 120 2.15 5.84 -15.63
CA TYR A 120 2.65 7.20 -15.49
C TYR A 120 2.81 7.86 -16.86
N GLY A 121 2.18 9.03 -17.05
CA GLY A 121 2.34 9.83 -18.25
C GLY A 121 3.62 10.66 -18.22
N ILE A 122 4.51 10.43 -19.18
CA ILE A 122 5.72 11.25 -19.32
C ILE A 122 5.32 12.61 -19.88
N VAL A 123 5.66 13.69 -19.17
CA VAL A 123 5.31 15.06 -19.55
C VAL A 123 6.55 15.90 -19.83
N ASN A 124 6.40 16.90 -20.70
CA ASN A 124 7.38 17.93 -20.93
C ASN A 124 7.13 19.13 -19.98
N ASP A 125 7.21 20.35 -20.48
CA ASP A 125 6.84 21.54 -19.74
C ASP A 125 5.32 21.59 -19.50
N SER A 126 4.94 21.66 -18.23
CA SER A 126 3.54 21.73 -17.80
C SER A 126 3.37 22.89 -16.82
N PRO A 127 2.24 23.63 -16.84
CA PRO A 127 1.99 24.71 -15.87
C PRO A 127 2.03 24.24 -14.42
N ILE A 128 1.86 22.93 -14.19
CA ILE A 128 1.87 22.30 -12.86
C ILE A 128 3.14 21.50 -12.60
N LYS A 129 4.23 21.76 -13.34
CA LYS A 129 5.50 21.03 -13.21
C LYS A 129 6.01 20.97 -11.76
N ASP A 130 5.88 22.06 -10.99
CA ASP A 130 6.28 22.07 -9.57
C ASP A 130 5.53 21.04 -8.71
N ARG A 131 4.27 20.75 -9.05
CA ARG A 131 3.45 19.72 -8.38
C ARG A 131 3.90 18.32 -8.80
N ILE A 132 4.28 18.13 -10.06
CA ILE A 132 4.77 16.85 -10.58
C ILE A 132 6.17 16.55 -10.02
N ASP A 133 7.05 17.55 -9.95
CA ASP A 133 8.40 17.43 -9.39
C ASP A 133 8.38 17.02 -7.91
N MET A 134 7.26 17.22 -7.20
CA MET A 134 7.08 16.75 -5.83
C MET A 134 7.08 15.22 -5.72
N LEU A 135 6.70 14.49 -6.77
CA LEU A 135 6.73 13.03 -6.80
C LEU A 135 8.15 12.48 -6.59
N ASN A 136 9.18 13.20 -7.02
CA ASN A 136 10.59 12.82 -6.88
C ASN A 136 11.21 13.22 -5.53
N LYS A 137 10.40 13.71 -4.59
CA LYS A 137 10.85 14.19 -3.28
C LYS A 137 10.32 13.28 -2.19
N LYS A 138 10.88 13.47 -1.00
CA LYS A 138 10.38 12.85 0.22
C LYS A 138 9.49 13.81 0.99
N VAL A 139 8.41 13.29 1.55
CA VAL A 139 7.57 13.97 2.53
C VAL A 139 7.94 13.50 3.93
N ASN A 140 8.26 14.44 4.81
CA ASN A 140 8.65 14.13 6.19
C ASN A 140 7.44 13.68 7.04
N PRO A 141 7.68 12.95 8.15
CA PRO A 141 6.63 12.57 9.10
C PRO A 141 5.79 13.77 9.55
N GLY A 142 4.47 13.62 9.50
CA GLY A 142 3.47 14.63 9.87
C GLY A 142 3.32 15.79 8.88
N ALA A 143 4.13 15.88 7.83
CA ALA A 143 4.05 16.94 6.85
C ALA A 143 3.02 16.62 5.75
N THR A 144 2.42 17.66 5.20
CA THR A 144 1.54 17.61 4.02
C THR A 144 2.20 18.31 2.85
N VAL A 145 2.18 17.70 1.67
CA VAL A 145 2.64 18.30 0.41
C VAL A 145 1.52 18.33 -0.61
N GLN A 146 1.62 19.27 -1.56
CA GLN A 146 0.76 19.29 -2.74
C GLN A 146 1.53 18.73 -3.92
N ALA A 147 0.96 17.75 -4.60
CA ALA A 147 1.60 17.08 -5.73
C ALA A 147 0.59 16.80 -6.85
N ALA A 148 1.12 16.34 -7.99
CA ALA A 148 0.30 15.92 -9.11
C ALA A 148 0.86 14.63 -9.74
N TYR A 149 0.00 13.66 -10.01
CA TYR A 149 0.37 12.42 -10.70
C TYR A 149 -0.24 12.38 -12.12
N PRO A 150 0.57 12.40 -13.19
CA PRO A 150 0.10 12.24 -14.56
C PRO A 150 -0.15 10.76 -14.88
N TYR A 151 -1.31 10.47 -15.49
CA TYR A 151 -1.65 9.17 -16.06
C TYR A 151 -1.93 9.28 -17.55
N GLU A 152 -1.46 8.30 -18.32
CA GLU A 152 -1.88 8.16 -19.72
C GLU A 152 -3.30 7.60 -19.78
N PHE A 153 -4.16 8.21 -20.60
CA PHE A 153 -5.46 7.61 -20.91
C PHE A 153 -5.24 6.37 -21.79
N ALA A 154 -5.89 5.26 -21.45
CA ALA A 154 -6.10 4.17 -22.39
C ALA A 154 -7.17 4.56 -23.43
N ASP A 155 -8.23 5.25 -22.99
CA ASP A 155 -9.27 5.84 -23.84
C ASP A 155 -9.85 7.09 -23.15
N GLU A 156 -9.68 8.27 -23.74
CA GLU A 156 -10.13 9.56 -23.18
C GLU A 156 -11.66 9.70 -23.10
N THR A 157 -12.40 8.82 -23.78
CA THR A 157 -13.87 8.81 -23.81
C THR A 157 -14.47 7.93 -22.71
N LYS A 158 -13.64 7.11 -22.04
CA LYS A 158 -14.09 6.17 -21.00
C LYS A 158 -13.86 6.74 -19.60
N PRO A 159 -14.70 6.38 -18.62
CA PRO A 159 -14.42 6.67 -17.22
C PRO A 159 -13.10 6.04 -16.76
N VAL A 160 -12.49 6.65 -15.75
CA VAL A 160 -11.31 6.16 -15.05
C VAL A 160 -11.73 5.59 -13.71
N THR A 161 -11.27 4.38 -13.39
CA THR A 161 -11.57 3.71 -12.12
C THR A 161 -10.42 3.91 -11.14
N PHE A 162 -10.68 4.57 -10.03
CA PHE A 162 -9.76 4.73 -8.91
C PHE A 162 -10.07 3.70 -7.84
N THR A 163 -9.07 2.92 -7.45
CA THR A 163 -9.15 1.97 -6.33
C THR A 163 -8.28 2.46 -5.19
N PHE A 164 -8.89 2.67 -4.02
CA PHE A 164 -8.23 3.18 -2.82
C PHE A 164 -7.97 2.07 -1.80
N ARG A 165 -6.77 2.02 -1.24
CA ARG A 165 -6.30 0.98 -0.30
C ARG A 165 -5.58 1.60 0.90
N ASP A 166 -5.47 0.83 1.97
CA ASP A 166 -4.70 1.21 3.17
C ASP A 166 -3.18 1.12 2.95
N SER A 167 -2.74 0.17 2.13
CA SER A 167 -1.34 -0.03 1.78
C SER A 167 -1.18 -0.82 0.47
N MET A 168 0.04 -0.78 -0.09
CA MET A 168 0.41 -1.47 -1.34
C MET A 168 0.12 -2.97 -1.31
N PHE A 169 0.32 -3.61 -0.16
CA PHE A 169 0.20 -5.06 0.01
C PHE A 169 -1.11 -5.48 0.69
N SER A 170 -2.13 -4.62 0.64
CA SER A 170 -3.43 -4.94 1.22
C SER A 170 -4.02 -6.18 0.55
N MET A 171 -4.13 -7.26 1.33
CA MET A 171 -4.72 -8.53 0.90
C MET A 171 -6.25 -8.55 1.03
N GLY A 172 -6.85 -7.45 1.53
CA GLY A 172 -8.28 -7.31 1.66
C GLY A 172 -8.93 -6.55 0.51
N ASP A 173 -10.25 -6.45 0.58
CA ASP A 173 -11.02 -5.57 -0.30
C ASP A 173 -10.51 -4.12 -0.20
N PRO A 174 -10.56 -3.35 -1.30
CA PRO A 174 -10.21 -1.93 -1.27
C PRO A 174 -11.12 -1.16 -0.31
N ILE A 175 -10.62 -0.06 0.21
CA ILE A 175 -11.41 0.86 1.06
C ILE A 175 -12.53 1.49 0.26
N ALA A 176 -12.25 1.87 -0.99
CA ALA A 176 -13.24 2.43 -1.90
C ALA A 176 -12.83 2.21 -3.36
N VAL A 177 -13.83 2.27 -4.23
CA VAL A 177 -13.66 2.35 -5.69
C VAL A 177 -14.53 3.51 -6.18
N GLU A 178 -13.96 4.43 -6.95
CA GLU A 178 -14.68 5.56 -7.56
C GLU A 178 -14.43 5.57 -9.07
N GLU A 179 -15.49 5.60 -9.86
CA GLU A 179 -15.40 5.84 -11.31
C GLU A 179 -15.58 7.33 -11.62
N ILE A 180 -14.66 7.90 -12.38
CA ILE A 180 -14.62 9.33 -12.66
C ILE A 180 -14.49 9.56 -14.16
N THR A 181 -15.43 10.32 -14.74
CA THR A 181 -15.26 10.88 -16.08
C THR A 181 -14.50 12.20 -15.98
N ILE A 182 -13.27 12.21 -16.47
CA ILE A 182 -12.43 13.41 -16.47
C ILE A 182 -12.81 14.26 -17.69
N LYS A 183 -13.41 15.42 -17.41
CA LYS A 183 -13.91 16.35 -18.44
C LYS A 183 -12.84 17.32 -18.89
#